data_AF-A0AAV7R3Z0-F1
#
_entry.id   AF-A0AAV7R3Z0-F1
#
_cell.length_a   1.000
_cell.length_b   1.000
_cell.length_c   1.000
_cell.angle_alpha   90.00
_cell.angle_beta   90.00
_cell.angle_gamma   90.00
#
_symmetry.space_group_name_H-M   'P 1'
#
loop_
_entity.id
_entity.type
_entity.pdbx_description
1 polymer ?
#
loop_
_entity_poly.entity_id
_entity_poly.type
_entity_poly.pdbx_seq_one_letter_code
_entity_poly.pdbx_strand_id
1 'polypeptide(L)'
;VYGHCCTREVNHLEMFSLTKWWVCILLGVILVTSVMHNVLQKVPILTINIEQEHSSASITPLSNNRTFIMGAYYDNREKNLERLISIVHRQDVKELYCWINCCTIKGYMTVKKAVIDFIAHDFGYPYVIAHLLCPEVINCTPEYVSIHWSNISDIAKLPVFKIRNRAPNTMSADFTVCISTMFGNSTNVLQLVQAIEMYKVLGAQKVMIYKHSCSLLVDRVLQYYISEGTVEVIPWPIDLYLDVSSNWHFRMEPYPKDLGYYGQLATLNDCVYRNMYS
;
A
#
# COMPACT_ATOMS: atom_id res chain seq x y z
N VAL A 1 -98.00 -30.02 0.84
CA VAL A 1 -97.39 -29.25 -0.27
C VAL A 1 -95.91 -29.58 -0.28
N TYR A 2 -95.40 -30.11 -1.41
CA TYR A 2 -94.01 -30.24 -1.92
C TYR A 2 -92.83 -29.97 -0.95
N GLY A 3 -91.71 -30.69 -0.92
CA GLY A 3 -91.09 -31.64 -1.86
C GLY A 3 -89.66 -31.99 -1.41
N HIS A 4 -89.09 -33.03 -2.02
CA HIS A 4 -87.71 -33.55 -1.90
C HIS A 4 -86.59 -32.50 -2.03
N CYS A 5 -85.42 -32.70 -1.38
CA CYS A 5 -84.25 -33.36 -2.03
C CYS A 5 -82.99 -33.48 -1.12
N CYS A 6 -82.39 -34.68 -1.21
CA CYS A 6 -80.98 -35.07 -1.03
C CYS A 6 -80.25 -34.97 0.33
N THR A 7 -80.06 -36.16 0.90
CA THR A 7 -78.96 -36.61 1.77
C THR A 7 -77.56 -36.38 1.17
N ARG A 8 -76.59 -36.01 2.02
CA ARG A 8 -75.19 -36.42 1.85
C ARG A 8 -74.52 -36.53 3.22
N GLU A 9 -74.42 -37.76 3.72
CA GLU A 9 -73.46 -38.10 4.77
C GLU A 9 -72.05 -37.86 4.20
N VAL A 10 -71.26 -37.01 4.88
CA VAL A 10 -69.84 -36.83 4.58
C VAL A 10 -69.06 -37.55 5.67
N ASN A 11 -68.36 -38.60 5.25
CA ASN A 11 -67.52 -39.46 6.06
C ASN A 11 -66.47 -38.67 6.85
N HIS A 12 -66.51 -38.80 8.18
CA HIS A 12 -65.54 -38.25 9.12
C HIS A 12 -64.13 -38.90 9.04
N LEU A 13 -63.89 -39.76 8.04
CA LEU A 13 -62.71 -40.62 7.91
C LEU A 13 -61.65 -40.10 6.91
N GLU A 14 -61.95 -39.14 6.05
CA GLU A 14 -60.95 -38.63 5.07
C GLU A 14 -60.11 -37.44 5.58
N MET A 15 -60.58 -36.71 6.60
CA MET A 15 -59.90 -35.52 7.12
C MET A 15 -58.65 -35.84 7.97
N PHE A 16 -58.56 -37.06 8.50
CA PHE A 16 -57.39 -37.52 9.27
C PHE A 16 -56.22 -38.01 8.40
N SER A 17 -56.45 -38.32 7.13
CA SER A 17 -55.42 -38.79 6.19
C SER A 17 -54.59 -37.62 5.63
N LEU A 18 -55.27 -36.55 5.20
CA LEU A 18 -54.64 -35.36 4.67
C LEU A 18 -53.75 -34.65 5.71
N THR A 19 -54.22 -34.50 6.94
CA THR A 19 -53.46 -33.87 8.04
C THR A 19 -52.16 -34.63 8.37
N LYS A 20 -52.18 -35.97 8.35
CA LYS A 20 -50.96 -36.78 8.52
C LYS A 20 -49.96 -36.60 7.37
N TRP A 21 -50.46 -36.42 6.15
CA TRP A 21 -49.61 -36.22 4.97
C TRP A 21 -48.89 -34.87 5.00
N TRP A 22 -49.61 -33.80 5.38
CA TRP A 22 -49.02 -32.47 5.57
C TRP A 22 -47.99 -32.44 6.73
N VAL A 23 -48.24 -33.16 7.82
CA VAL A 23 -47.29 -33.29 8.93
C VAL A 23 -46.02 -34.03 8.50
N CYS A 24 -46.13 -35.08 7.67
CA CYS A 24 -44.96 -35.78 7.14
C CYS A 24 -44.13 -34.91 6.19
N ILE A 25 -44.77 -34.09 5.35
CA ILE A 25 -44.07 -33.15 4.47
C ILE A 25 -43.35 -32.08 5.28
N LEU A 26 -44.01 -31.50 6.30
CA LEU A 26 -43.41 -30.51 7.20
C LEU A 26 -42.20 -31.09 7.94
N LEU A 27 -42.32 -32.30 8.51
CA LEU A 27 -41.21 -32.97 9.19
C LEU A 27 -40.06 -33.27 8.23
N GLY A 28 -40.35 -33.69 6.99
CA GLY A 28 -39.34 -33.89 5.95
C GLY A 28 -38.58 -32.61 5.59
N VAL A 29 -39.29 -31.48 5.43
CA VAL A 29 -38.68 -30.17 5.14
C VAL A 29 -37.82 -29.68 6.30
N ILE A 30 -38.26 -29.87 7.55
CA ILE A 30 -37.47 -29.52 8.75
C ILE A 30 -36.21 -30.40 8.82
N LEU A 31 -36.32 -31.70 8.52
CA LEU A 31 -35.16 -32.58 8.51
C LEU A 31 -34.15 -32.16 7.43
N VAL A 32 -34.62 -31.83 6.22
CA VAL A 32 -33.75 -31.41 5.11
C VAL A 32 -33.08 -30.07 5.40
N THR A 33 -33.80 -29.10 5.96
CA THR A 33 -33.23 -27.80 6.33
C THR A 33 -32.23 -27.93 7.49
N SER A 34 -32.50 -28.78 8.48
CA SER A 34 -31.58 -29.10 9.57
C SER A 34 -30.30 -29.79 9.07
N VAL A 35 -30.44 -30.75 8.15
CA VAL A 35 -29.29 -31.45 7.55
C VAL A 35 -28.48 -30.48 6.68
N MET A 36 -29.12 -29.65 5.85
CA MET A 36 -28.40 -28.62 5.07
C MET A 36 -27.70 -27.60 5.96
N HIS A 37 -28.32 -27.17 7.07
CA HIS A 37 -27.70 -26.25 8.02
C HIS A 37 -26.47 -26.87 8.70
N ASN A 38 -26.56 -28.14 9.11
CA ASN A 38 -25.42 -28.87 9.67
C ASN A 38 -24.31 -29.12 8.65
N VAL A 39 -24.64 -29.35 7.38
CA VAL A 39 -23.66 -29.50 6.29
C VAL A 39 -22.97 -28.16 6.00
N LEU A 40 -23.72 -27.05 5.96
CA LEU A 40 -23.16 -25.69 5.79
C LEU A 40 -22.24 -25.28 6.94
N GLN A 41 -22.55 -25.67 8.18
CA GLN A 41 -21.69 -25.40 9.34
C GLN A 41 -20.43 -26.28 9.40
N LYS A 42 -20.43 -27.44 8.73
CA LYS A 42 -19.30 -28.38 8.70
C LYS A 42 -18.34 -28.17 7.54
N VAL A 43 -18.60 -27.23 6.63
CA VAL A 43 -17.60 -26.83 5.63
C VAL A 43 -16.51 -26.05 6.36
N PRO A 44 -15.28 -26.58 6.47
CA PRO A 44 -14.20 -25.82 7.06
C PRO A 44 -13.96 -24.62 6.16
N ILE A 45 -14.24 -23.41 6.66
CA ILE A 45 -13.76 -22.18 6.03
C ILE A 45 -12.25 -22.27 6.14
N LEU A 46 -11.58 -22.59 5.04
CA LEU A 46 -10.14 -22.57 4.93
C LEU A 46 -9.72 -21.09 5.07
N THR A 47 -9.49 -20.64 6.30
CA THR A 47 -8.78 -19.38 6.55
C THR A 47 -7.34 -19.60 6.09
N ILE A 48 -7.09 -19.31 4.82
CA ILE A 48 -5.73 -19.23 4.27
C ILE A 48 -5.12 -18.00 4.94
N ASN A 49 -4.28 -18.20 5.96
CA ASN A 49 -3.34 -17.18 6.40
C ASN A 49 -2.31 -17.04 5.28
N ILE A 50 -2.56 -16.11 4.35
CA ILE A 50 -1.58 -15.73 3.34
C ILE A 50 -0.51 -14.94 4.08
N GLU A 51 0.65 -15.55 4.33
CA GLU A 51 1.87 -14.82 4.69
C GLU A 51 2.27 -13.98 3.47
N GLN A 52 1.76 -12.75 3.42
CA GLN A 52 2.11 -11.77 2.41
C GLN A 52 3.42 -11.08 2.79
N GLU A 53 4.34 -10.95 1.84
CA GLU A 53 5.62 -10.30 2.09
C GLU A 53 5.40 -8.79 2.29
N HIS A 54 5.54 -8.35 3.54
CA HIS A 54 5.45 -6.94 3.91
C HIS A 54 6.74 -6.21 3.55
N SER A 55 6.63 -5.22 2.67
CA SER A 55 7.75 -4.39 2.28
C SER A 55 8.18 -3.46 3.42
N SER A 56 9.25 -3.81 4.13
CA SER A 56 9.91 -2.98 5.16
C SER A 56 11.11 -2.18 4.64
N ALA A 57 11.61 -2.50 3.44
CA ALA A 57 12.71 -1.79 2.80
C ALA A 57 12.33 -0.36 2.39
N SER A 58 13.34 0.49 2.24
CA SER A 58 13.18 1.87 1.73
C SER A 58 12.95 1.93 0.22
N ILE A 59 13.34 0.88 -0.51
CA ILE A 59 13.14 0.71 -1.94
C ILE A 59 12.74 -0.74 -2.19
N THR A 60 11.63 -0.95 -2.87
CA THR A 60 11.10 -2.27 -3.22
C THR A 60 10.95 -2.37 -4.74
N PRO A 61 11.78 -3.19 -5.42
CA PRO A 61 11.63 -3.43 -6.85
C PRO A 61 10.37 -4.24 -7.12
N LEU A 62 9.67 -3.90 -8.20
CA LEU A 62 8.64 -4.77 -8.77
C LEU A 62 9.28 -5.77 -9.74
N SER A 63 8.62 -6.89 -9.96
CA SER A 63 9.12 -7.97 -10.82
C SER A 63 9.19 -7.64 -12.32
N ASN A 64 8.76 -6.44 -12.74
CA ASN A 64 9.05 -5.92 -14.07
C ASN A 64 10.49 -5.36 -14.20
N ASN A 65 11.24 -5.24 -13.09
CA ASN A 65 12.59 -4.64 -13.01
C ASN A 65 12.69 -3.21 -13.58
N ARG A 66 11.56 -2.53 -13.74
CA ARG A 66 11.45 -1.17 -14.31
C ARG A 66 10.76 -0.20 -13.37
N THR A 67 10.27 -0.67 -12.24
CA THR A 67 9.52 0.10 -11.25
C THR A 67 10.04 -0.22 -9.85
N PHE A 68 10.31 0.82 -9.08
CA PHE A 68 10.77 0.74 -7.70
C PHE A 68 9.85 1.59 -6.84
N ILE A 69 9.37 1.04 -5.74
CA ILE A 69 8.42 1.69 -4.83
C ILE A 69 9.13 2.05 -3.53
N MET A 70 8.99 3.28 -3.08
CA MET A 70 9.60 3.75 -1.82
C MET A 70 8.62 3.71 -0.65
N GLY A 71 7.34 3.99 -0.91
CA GLY A 71 6.31 4.04 0.11
C GLY A 71 4.93 4.35 -0.45
N ALA A 72 3.91 4.02 0.33
CA ALA A 72 2.51 4.34 0.07
C ALA A 72 1.97 5.29 1.14
N TYR A 73 1.19 6.26 0.69
CA TYR A 73 0.70 7.37 1.51
C TYR A 73 -0.75 7.69 1.14
N TYR A 74 -1.56 8.03 2.12
CA TYR A 74 -2.85 8.65 1.94
C TYR A 74 -2.64 10.14 1.62
N ASP A 75 -3.39 10.67 0.67
CA ASP A 75 -3.39 12.08 0.31
C ASP A 75 -4.85 12.51 0.18
N ASN A 76 -5.26 13.54 0.92
CA ASN A 76 -6.62 14.07 0.92
C ASN A 76 -6.69 15.57 0.60
N ARG A 77 -5.60 16.15 0.07
CA ARG A 77 -5.50 17.60 -0.14
C ARG A 77 -6.42 18.09 -1.28
N GLU A 78 -6.52 17.30 -2.35
CA GLU A 78 -7.42 17.61 -3.48
C GLU A 78 -8.53 16.57 -3.64
N LYS A 79 -8.14 15.30 -3.61
CA LYS A 79 -9.02 14.13 -3.66
C LYS A 79 -8.45 13.10 -2.71
N ASN A 80 -9.32 12.31 -2.08
CA ASN A 80 -8.88 11.15 -1.33
C ASN A 80 -8.27 10.15 -2.32
N LEU A 81 -7.03 9.75 -2.09
CA LEU A 81 -6.35 8.73 -2.87
C LEU A 81 -5.18 8.13 -2.11
N GLU A 82 -4.74 6.98 -2.57
CA GLU A 82 -3.51 6.34 -2.15
C GLU A 82 -2.42 6.67 -3.18
N ARG A 83 -1.40 7.40 -2.74
CA ARG A 83 -0.24 7.82 -3.51
C ARG A 83 0.95 6.95 -3.18
N LEU A 84 1.52 6.29 -4.17
CA LEU A 84 2.81 5.62 -4.03
C LEU A 84 3.90 6.49 -4.64
N ILE A 85 4.98 6.71 -3.89
CA ILE A 85 6.18 7.37 -4.43
C ILE A 85 7.03 6.29 -5.08
N SER A 86 7.41 6.49 -6.34
CA SER A 86 8.10 5.49 -7.14
C SER A 86 9.18 6.08 -8.04
N ILE A 87 10.13 5.24 -8.44
CA ILE A 87 11.05 5.47 -9.55
C ILE A 87 10.67 4.51 -10.67
N VAL A 88 10.47 5.02 -11.88
CA VAL A 88 9.97 4.25 -13.02
C VAL A 88 10.76 4.56 -14.29
N HIS A 89 10.95 3.56 -15.15
CA HIS A 89 11.47 3.79 -16.49
C HIS A 89 10.41 4.48 -17.34
N ARG A 90 10.67 5.74 -17.72
CA ARG A 90 9.68 6.63 -18.35
C ARG A 90 9.07 6.06 -19.63
N GLN A 91 9.87 5.32 -20.41
CA GLN A 91 9.45 4.81 -21.71
C GLN A 91 8.93 3.38 -21.66
N ASP A 92 9.32 2.58 -20.67
CA ASP A 92 9.01 1.14 -20.66
C ASP A 92 7.76 0.86 -19.82
N VAL A 93 7.53 1.65 -18.78
CA VAL A 93 6.37 1.50 -17.90
C VAL A 93 5.21 2.31 -18.46
N LYS A 94 4.20 1.61 -19.00
CA LYS A 94 2.99 2.24 -19.56
C LYS A 94 1.80 2.18 -18.62
N GLU A 95 1.67 1.08 -17.90
CA GLU A 95 0.52 0.80 -17.06
C GLU A 95 0.96 0.11 -15.78
N LEU A 96 0.32 0.50 -14.69
CA LEU A 96 0.44 -0.11 -13.38
C LEU A 96 -0.97 -0.17 -12.78
N TYR A 97 -1.20 -1.15 -11.91
CA TYR A 97 -2.50 -1.43 -11.31
C TYR A 97 -2.35 -1.50 -9.80
N CYS A 98 -3.18 -0.74 -9.10
CA CYS A 98 -3.34 -0.78 -7.67
C CYS A 98 -4.27 -1.92 -7.28
N TRP A 99 -3.81 -2.72 -6.34
CA TRP A 99 -4.52 -3.84 -5.73
C TRP A 99 -4.82 -3.45 -4.29
N ILE A 100 -6.07 -3.14 -4.01
CA ILE A 100 -6.52 -2.59 -2.72
C ILE A 100 -7.41 -3.63 -2.04
N ASN A 101 -7.05 -3.99 -0.81
CA ASN A 101 -7.87 -4.85 0.03
C ASN A 101 -8.81 -4.01 0.90
N CYS A 102 -10.12 -4.20 0.72
CA CYS A 102 -11.13 -3.49 1.50
C CYS A 102 -11.85 -4.47 2.42
N CYS A 103 -11.77 -4.24 3.74
CA CYS A 103 -12.33 -5.13 4.78
C CYS A 103 -13.83 -5.41 4.62
N THR A 104 -14.55 -4.55 3.91
CA THR A 104 -16.00 -4.61 3.71
C THR A 104 -16.43 -5.88 2.94
N ILE A 105 -15.52 -6.53 2.19
CA ILE A 105 -15.77 -7.84 1.56
C ILE A 105 -14.53 -8.71 1.77
N LYS A 106 -14.53 -9.55 2.80
CA LYS A 106 -13.44 -10.52 3.06
C LYS A 106 -13.18 -11.36 1.81
N GLY A 107 -12.01 -11.20 1.19
CA GLY A 107 -11.52 -12.04 0.08
C GLY A 107 -11.55 -11.41 -1.32
N TYR A 108 -12.06 -10.18 -1.50
CA TYR A 108 -12.06 -9.51 -2.81
C TYR A 108 -11.10 -8.31 -2.86
N MET A 109 -10.04 -8.45 -3.66
CA MET A 109 -9.14 -7.35 -4.00
C MET A 109 -9.80 -6.46 -5.07
N THR A 110 -9.85 -5.16 -4.80
CA THR A 110 -10.24 -4.18 -5.82
C THR A 110 -9.02 -3.82 -6.65
N VAL A 111 -9.11 -4.03 -7.96
CA VAL A 111 -8.05 -3.66 -8.92
C VAL A 111 -8.43 -2.37 -9.64
N LYS A 112 -7.57 -1.36 -9.56
CA LYS A 112 -7.75 -0.07 -10.26
C LYS A 112 -6.50 0.25 -11.06
N LYS A 113 -6.65 0.76 -12.27
CA LYS A 113 -5.51 1.30 -13.03
C LYS A 113 -4.97 2.53 -12.30
N ALA A 114 -3.68 2.54 -12.02
CA ALA A 114 -2.99 3.67 -11.42
C ALA A 114 -2.81 4.79 -12.45
N VAL A 115 -2.97 6.04 -12.02
CA VAL A 115 -2.50 7.18 -12.82
C VAL A 115 -1.01 7.35 -12.51
N ILE A 116 -0.18 7.29 -13.55
CA ILE A 116 1.27 7.50 -13.44
C ILE A 116 1.53 8.98 -13.67
N ASP A 117 1.78 9.72 -12.60
CA ASP A 117 2.09 11.14 -12.62
C ASP A 117 3.60 11.35 -12.51
N PHE A 118 4.25 11.67 -13.63
CA PHE A 118 5.70 11.89 -13.66
C PHE A 118 6.05 13.27 -13.11
N ILE A 119 6.98 13.32 -12.16
CA ILE A 119 7.48 14.61 -11.66
C ILE A 119 8.26 15.30 -12.78
N ALA A 120 7.91 16.56 -13.05
CA ALA A 120 8.41 17.36 -14.17
C ALA A 120 9.86 17.83 -14.02
N HIS A 121 10.82 16.92 -13.79
CA HIS A 121 12.25 17.19 -13.68
C HIS A 121 13.05 15.91 -13.96
N ASP A 122 12.93 15.36 -15.17
CA ASP A 122 13.62 14.13 -15.58
C ASP A 122 15.09 14.36 -15.98
N PHE A 123 15.43 15.59 -16.36
CA PHE A 123 16.78 16.01 -16.76
C PHE A 123 17.44 15.10 -17.81
N GLY A 124 16.61 14.44 -18.63
CA GLY A 124 17.02 13.53 -19.69
C GLY A 124 17.39 12.11 -19.24
N TYR A 125 17.23 11.74 -17.97
CA TYR A 125 17.47 10.37 -17.49
C TYR A 125 16.32 9.42 -17.85
N PRO A 126 16.59 8.12 -18.12
CA PRO A 126 15.56 7.15 -18.48
C PRO A 126 14.65 6.78 -17.29
N TYR A 127 15.20 6.72 -16.08
CA TYR A 127 14.41 6.54 -14.86
C TYR A 127 14.08 7.88 -14.23
N VAL A 128 12.81 8.04 -13.86
CA VAL A 128 12.25 9.27 -13.33
C VAL A 128 11.39 8.97 -12.13
N ILE A 129 11.14 9.98 -11.31
CA ILE A 129 10.22 9.82 -10.18
C ILE A 129 8.80 10.00 -10.68
N ALA A 130 7.94 9.09 -10.24
CA ALA A 130 6.52 9.16 -10.51
C ALA A 130 5.73 8.94 -9.22
N HIS A 131 4.63 9.67 -9.11
CA HIS A 131 3.57 9.35 -8.16
C HIS A 131 2.59 8.42 -8.84
N LEU A 132 2.37 7.25 -8.24
CA LEU A 132 1.33 6.32 -8.68
C LEU A 132 0.08 6.62 -7.87
N LEU A 133 -0.93 7.17 -8.53
CA LEU A 133 -2.18 7.58 -7.89
C LEU A 133 -3.19 6.46 -8.06
N CYS A 134 -3.56 5.83 -6.95
CA CYS A 134 -4.63 4.87 -6.90
C CYS A 134 -5.95 5.60 -6.62
N PRO A 135 -6.94 5.52 -7.52
CA PRO A 135 -8.24 6.14 -7.27
C PRO A 135 -8.92 5.58 -6.02
N GLU A 136 -9.62 6.45 -5.28
CA GLU A 136 -10.40 6.07 -4.10
C GLU A 136 -11.37 4.92 -4.37
N VAL A 137 -11.48 4.03 -3.39
CA VAL A 137 -12.52 3.00 -3.36
C VAL A 137 -13.58 3.42 -2.35
N ILE A 138 -14.83 3.57 -2.82
CA ILE A 138 -15.97 4.01 -1.99
C ILE A 138 -16.14 3.07 -0.79
N ASN A 139 -16.35 3.63 0.41
CA ASN A 139 -16.53 2.90 1.66
C ASN A 139 -15.36 1.94 1.98
N CYS A 140 -14.15 2.33 1.62
CA CYS A 140 -12.94 1.59 1.91
C CYS A 140 -11.88 2.50 2.53
N THR A 141 -11.28 2.05 3.62
CA THR A 141 -10.15 2.70 4.27
C THR A 141 -9.01 1.69 4.34
N PRO A 142 -8.28 1.48 3.22
CA PRO A 142 -7.27 0.42 3.19
C PRO A 142 -6.11 0.73 4.13
N GLU A 143 -5.59 -0.26 4.84
CA GLU A 143 -4.32 -0.09 5.59
C GLU A 143 -3.11 -0.38 4.68
N TYR A 144 -3.34 -1.18 3.63
CA TYR A 144 -2.32 -1.67 2.72
C TYR A 144 -2.77 -1.52 1.26
N VAL A 145 -1.79 -1.32 0.38
CA VAL A 145 -1.96 -1.33 -1.07
C VAL A 145 -0.84 -2.12 -1.71
N SER A 146 -1.15 -2.83 -2.79
CA SER A 146 -0.18 -3.49 -3.65
C SER A 146 -0.19 -2.84 -5.03
N ILE A 147 0.93 -2.92 -5.74
CA ILE A 147 1.05 -2.41 -7.12
C ILE A 147 1.65 -3.50 -8.01
N HIS A 148 1.13 -3.61 -9.23
CA HIS A 148 1.59 -4.60 -10.21
C HIS A 148 1.48 -4.06 -11.63
N TRP A 149 2.29 -4.53 -12.57
CA TRP A 149 2.23 -4.09 -13.98
C TRP A 149 1.08 -4.72 -14.77
N SER A 150 0.46 -5.77 -14.24
CA SER A 150 -0.70 -6.45 -14.82
C SER A 150 -1.90 -6.38 -13.87
N ASN A 151 -3.11 -6.32 -14.45
CA ASN A 151 -4.38 -6.42 -13.74
C ASN A 151 -4.73 -7.86 -13.33
N ILE A 152 -3.95 -8.84 -13.77
CA ILE A 152 -4.04 -10.25 -13.40
C ILE A 152 -2.72 -10.66 -12.75
N SER A 153 -2.79 -11.14 -11.51
CA SER A 153 -1.66 -11.66 -10.75
C SER A 153 -2.14 -12.62 -9.67
N ASP A 154 -1.22 -13.45 -9.19
CA ASP A 154 -1.38 -14.19 -7.93
C ASP A 154 -1.23 -13.21 -6.75
N ILE A 155 -2.30 -13.05 -5.97
CA ILE A 155 -2.36 -12.10 -4.84
C ILE A 155 -1.29 -12.44 -3.78
N ALA A 156 -0.98 -13.72 -3.60
CA ALA A 156 -0.01 -14.17 -2.61
C ALA A 156 1.43 -13.71 -2.93
N LYS A 157 1.70 -13.35 -4.18
CA LYS A 157 3.03 -12.93 -4.65
C LYS A 157 3.17 -11.41 -4.77
N LEU A 158 2.11 -10.65 -4.51
CA LEU A 158 2.15 -9.21 -4.62
C LEU A 158 2.88 -8.59 -3.42
N PRO A 159 3.84 -7.66 -3.65
CA PRO A 159 4.42 -6.91 -2.56
C PRO A 159 3.34 -6.03 -1.92
N VAL A 160 3.29 -6.03 -0.59
CA VAL A 160 2.29 -5.28 0.18
C VAL A 160 2.93 -4.06 0.83
N PHE A 161 2.37 -2.88 0.56
CA PHE A 161 2.83 -1.60 1.10
C PHE A 161 1.85 -1.09 2.14
N LYS A 162 2.32 -0.90 3.37
CA LYS A 162 1.55 -0.20 4.41
C LYS A 162 1.41 1.27 4.03
N ILE A 163 0.20 1.81 4.17
CA ILE A 163 -0.07 3.24 3.99
C ILE A 163 0.40 3.97 5.26
N ARG A 164 1.57 4.61 5.17
CA ARG A 164 2.38 4.98 6.34
C ARG A 164 1.78 6.12 7.17
N ASN A 165 1.09 7.06 6.55
CA ASN A 165 0.58 8.29 7.16
C ASN A 165 -0.94 8.25 7.48
N ARG A 166 -1.55 7.05 7.54
CA ARG A 166 -3.01 6.88 7.78
C ARG A 166 -3.36 6.58 9.25
N ALA A 167 -2.44 6.02 10.02
CA ALA A 167 -2.67 5.79 11.45
C ALA A 167 -2.80 7.13 12.18
N PRO A 168 -3.66 7.25 13.20
CA PRO A 168 -3.69 8.42 14.06
C PRO A 168 -2.40 8.44 14.88
N ASN A 169 -1.34 8.96 14.29
CA ASN A 169 -0.12 9.24 15.01
C ASN A 169 -0.29 10.63 15.60
N THR A 170 -0.18 10.73 16.93
CA THR A 170 0.26 11.98 17.54
C THR A 170 1.48 12.45 16.78
N MET A 171 1.46 13.70 16.28
CA MET A 171 2.60 14.21 15.52
C MET A 171 3.87 13.99 16.34
N SER A 172 4.82 13.30 15.72
CA SER A 172 6.12 12.97 16.30
C SER A 172 7.01 14.22 16.46
N ALA A 173 6.76 15.23 15.63
CA ALA A 173 7.37 16.55 15.68
C ALA A 173 6.45 17.59 15.04
N ASP A 174 6.43 18.80 15.58
CA ASP A 174 5.79 19.99 15.01
C ASP A 174 6.60 20.57 13.84
N PHE A 175 7.92 20.38 13.85
CA PHE A 175 8.80 20.81 12.78
C PHE A 175 9.88 19.78 12.45
N THR A 176 9.76 19.19 11.27
CA THR A 176 10.69 18.21 10.70
C THR A 176 11.38 18.79 9.46
N VAL A 177 12.70 18.59 9.37
CA VAL A 177 13.50 18.96 8.20
C VAL A 177 13.82 17.71 7.38
N CYS A 178 13.45 17.75 6.10
CA CYS A 178 13.80 16.73 5.11
C CYS A 178 15.09 17.12 4.39
N ILE A 179 16.18 16.39 4.63
CA ILE A 179 17.42 16.54 3.88
C ILE A 179 17.41 15.55 2.71
N SER A 180 17.87 16.04 1.56
CA SER A 180 18.09 15.23 0.35
C SER A 180 19.02 14.03 0.60
N THR A 181 19.12 13.12 -0.36
CA THR A 181 20.01 11.96 -0.30
C THR A 181 21.45 12.37 0.06
N MET A 182 22.01 11.75 1.10
CA MET A 182 23.43 11.83 1.43
C MET A 182 24.19 10.89 0.51
N PHE A 183 24.77 11.42 -0.55
CA PHE A 183 25.48 10.67 -1.59
C PHE A 183 26.96 11.05 -1.72
N GLY A 184 27.67 10.37 -2.63
CA GLY A 184 29.02 10.74 -3.04
C GLY A 184 30.10 10.51 -1.98
N ASN A 185 29.93 9.52 -1.09
CA ASN A 185 30.83 9.27 0.04
C ASN A 185 31.07 10.54 0.87
N SER A 186 29.99 11.11 1.42
CA SER A 186 30.05 12.35 2.18
C SER A 186 31.09 12.28 3.31
N THR A 187 32.08 13.17 3.27
CA THR A 187 33.21 13.23 4.21
C THR A 187 33.22 14.48 5.10
N ASN A 188 32.45 15.52 4.75
CA ASN A 188 32.49 16.80 5.44
C ASN A 188 31.66 16.78 6.74
N VAL A 189 32.29 16.32 7.81
CA VAL A 189 31.68 16.25 9.15
C VAL A 189 31.24 17.63 9.66
N LEU A 190 32.07 18.66 9.49
CA LEU A 190 31.79 20.00 10.02
C LEU A 190 30.54 20.60 9.36
N GLN A 191 30.37 20.41 8.05
CA GLN A 191 29.18 20.88 7.34
C GLN A 191 27.91 20.16 7.81
N LEU A 192 27.99 18.84 8.07
CA LEU A 192 26.86 18.09 8.60
C LEU A 192 26.45 18.57 10.00
N VAL A 193 27.42 18.69 10.91
CA VAL A 193 27.21 19.19 12.28
C VAL A 193 26.62 20.60 12.24
N GLN A 194 27.22 21.50 11.47
CA GLN A 194 26.73 22.87 11.34
C GLN A 194 25.29 22.92 10.82
N ALA A 195 24.94 22.10 9.82
CA ALA A 195 23.58 22.05 9.30
C ALA A 195 22.57 21.55 10.35
N ILE A 196 22.87 20.44 11.03
CA ILE A 196 21.98 19.87 12.06
C ILE A 196 21.79 20.84 13.23
N GLU A 197 22.87 21.43 13.75
CA GLU A 197 22.79 22.40 14.84
C GLU A 197 22.02 23.66 14.43
N MET A 198 22.21 24.14 13.20
CA MET A 198 21.43 25.26 12.66
C MET A 198 19.93 24.91 12.61
N TYR A 199 19.56 23.70 12.15
CA TYR A 199 18.16 23.28 12.14
C TYR A 199 17.56 23.22 13.56
N LYS A 200 18.31 22.73 14.55
CA LYS A 200 17.89 22.74 15.97
C LYS A 200 17.65 24.16 16.48
N VAL A 201 18.56 25.10 16.18
CA VAL A 201 18.41 26.53 16.55
C VAL A 201 17.17 27.14 15.89
N LEU A 202 16.81 26.72 14.68
CA LEU A 202 15.60 27.14 13.98
C LEU A 202 14.33 26.43 14.47
N GLY A 203 14.43 25.54 15.47
CA GLY A 203 13.30 24.85 16.10
C GLY A 203 12.97 23.48 15.52
N ALA A 204 13.80 22.92 14.63
CA ALA A 204 13.57 21.57 14.10
C ALA A 204 13.74 20.55 15.22
N GLN A 205 12.71 19.73 15.44
CA GLN A 205 12.72 18.64 16.41
C GLN A 205 13.22 17.34 15.77
N LYS A 206 13.01 17.20 14.46
CA LYS A 206 13.43 16.03 13.70
C LYS A 206 14.13 16.44 12.40
N VAL A 207 15.17 15.71 12.03
CA VAL A 207 15.91 15.85 10.78
C VAL A 207 16.00 14.48 10.14
N MET A 208 15.40 14.33 8.95
CA MET A 208 15.40 13.07 8.22
C MET A 208 16.47 13.07 7.14
N ILE A 209 17.27 12.01 7.09
CA ILE A 209 18.38 11.86 6.16
C ILE A 209 18.28 10.50 5.46
N TYR A 210 18.29 10.52 4.13
CA TYR A 210 18.38 9.30 3.33
C TYR A 210 19.85 9.00 3.04
N LYS A 211 20.38 7.93 3.64
CA LYS A 211 21.81 7.62 3.60
C LYS A 211 22.11 6.62 2.49
N HIS A 212 22.80 7.08 1.45
CA HIS A 212 23.41 6.19 0.46
C HIS A 212 24.80 5.75 0.92
N SER A 213 25.75 6.70 1.04
CA SER A 213 27.11 6.41 1.49
C SER A 213 27.77 7.61 2.16
N CYS A 214 28.58 7.34 3.19
CA CYS A 214 29.32 8.35 3.94
C CYS A 214 30.57 7.75 4.60
N SER A 215 31.50 8.61 5.00
CA SER A 215 32.70 8.20 5.75
C SER A 215 32.37 7.70 7.16
N LEU A 216 33.28 6.93 7.76
CA LEU A 216 33.16 6.43 9.14
C LEU A 216 32.99 7.55 10.18
N LEU A 217 33.63 8.71 9.95
CA LEU A 217 33.52 9.86 10.85
C LEU A 217 32.13 10.49 10.77
N VAL A 218 31.59 10.63 9.55
CA VAL A 218 30.22 11.12 9.34
C VAL A 218 29.21 10.16 9.95
N ASP A 219 29.39 8.84 9.75
CA ASP A 219 28.50 7.84 10.33
C ASP A 219 28.50 7.91 11.87
N ARG A 220 29.66 8.06 12.52
CA ARG A 220 29.75 8.24 13.97
C ARG A 220 28.97 9.47 14.47
N VAL A 221 29.05 10.58 13.74
CA VAL A 221 28.28 11.79 14.08
C VAL A 221 26.79 11.58 13.87
N LEU A 222 26.37 10.88 12.80
CA LEU A 222 24.97 10.50 12.62
C LEU A 222 24.47 9.65 13.78
N GLN A 223 25.24 8.66 14.24
CA GLN A 223 24.86 7.83 15.40
C GLN A 223 24.65 8.65 16.67
N TYR A 224 25.48 9.68 16.90
CA TYR A 224 25.26 10.63 18.00
C TYR A 224 23.88 11.30 17.90
N TYR A 225 23.56 11.91 16.76
CA TYR A 225 22.28 12.61 16.58
C TYR A 225 21.06 11.68 16.51
N ILE A 226 21.25 10.43 16.09
CA ILE A 226 20.22 9.38 16.18
C ILE A 226 19.94 9.06 17.66
N SER A 227 20.99 8.88 18.47
CA SER A 227 20.84 8.59 19.91
C SER A 227 20.26 9.76 20.70
N GLU A 228 20.56 10.99 20.27
CA GLU A 228 19.96 12.22 20.80
C GLU A 228 18.46 12.33 20.42
N GLY A 229 18.04 11.69 19.34
CA GLY A 229 16.67 11.67 18.83
C GLY A 229 16.38 12.70 17.73
N THR A 230 17.28 13.68 17.52
CA THR A 230 17.14 14.72 16.50
C THR A 230 17.16 14.17 15.08
N VAL A 231 18.01 13.18 14.79
CA VAL A 231 18.14 12.64 13.43
C VAL A 231 17.44 11.28 13.29
N GLU A 232 16.77 11.07 12.16
CA GLU A 232 16.37 9.75 11.68
C GLU A 232 17.04 9.48 10.33
N VAL A 233 17.68 8.31 10.24
CA VAL A 233 18.36 7.88 9.02
C VAL A 233 17.58 6.77 8.35
N ILE A 234 17.24 6.97 7.09
CA ILE A 234 16.64 5.96 6.22
C ILE A 234 17.71 5.42 5.28
N PRO A 235 17.98 4.11 5.25
CA PRO A 235 18.90 3.54 4.27
C PRO A 235 18.44 3.82 2.83
N TRP A 236 19.35 4.16 1.93
CA TRP A 236 19.02 4.47 0.53
C TRP A 236 19.95 3.74 -0.45
N PRO A 237 19.80 2.41 -0.61
CA PRO A 237 20.70 1.57 -1.39
C PRO A 237 20.33 1.57 -2.89
N ILE A 238 20.18 2.74 -3.49
CA ILE A 238 19.68 2.89 -4.88
C ILE A 238 20.62 2.25 -5.91
N ASP A 239 21.93 2.24 -5.66
CA ASP A 239 22.97 1.67 -6.52
C ASP A 239 22.86 0.13 -6.65
N LEU A 240 22.10 -0.53 -5.78
CA LEU A 240 21.79 -1.96 -5.93
C LEU A 240 20.83 -2.24 -7.09
N TYR A 241 20.13 -1.20 -7.57
CA TYR A 241 19.02 -1.32 -8.50
C TYR A 241 19.23 -0.57 -9.81
N LEU A 242 19.90 0.58 -9.76
CA LEU A 242 20.07 1.49 -10.90
C LEU A 242 21.50 2.03 -10.93
N ASP A 243 22.02 2.29 -12.13
CA ASP A 243 23.29 3.01 -12.28
C ASP A 243 23.06 4.52 -12.10
N VAL A 244 23.33 5.03 -10.90
CA VAL A 244 23.04 6.42 -10.56
C VAL A 244 24.17 7.38 -10.89
N SER A 245 23.82 8.66 -11.01
CA SER A 245 24.76 9.75 -11.27
C SER A 245 24.82 10.76 -10.13
N SER A 246 25.99 11.38 -9.97
CA SER A 246 26.18 12.62 -9.19
C SER A 246 25.83 13.89 -9.97
N ASN A 247 25.59 13.83 -11.27
CA ASN A 247 25.23 14.99 -12.08
C ASN A 247 23.71 15.14 -12.18
N TRP A 248 23.30 16.39 -12.35
CA TRP A 248 21.90 16.74 -12.46
C TRP A 248 21.29 16.45 -13.83
N HIS A 249 22.09 16.40 -14.89
CA HIS A 249 21.60 16.28 -16.26
C HIS A 249 22.32 15.20 -17.04
N PHE A 250 21.56 14.37 -17.76
CA PHE A 250 22.08 13.24 -18.53
C PHE A 250 23.18 13.64 -19.54
N ARG A 251 23.07 14.83 -20.15
CA ARG A 251 24.08 15.38 -21.07
C ARG A 251 25.47 15.60 -20.44
N MET A 252 25.57 15.63 -19.11
CA MET A 252 26.84 15.74 -18.40
C MET A 252 27.51 14.37 -18.20
N GLU A 253 26.82 13.30 -18.55
CA GLU A 253 27.33 11.96 -18.36
C GLU A 253 28.32 11.56 -19.46
N PRO A 254 29.50 11.04 -19.07
CA PRO A 254 30.42 10.44 -20.03
C PRO A 254 29.91 9.08 -20.54
N TYR A 255 29.03 8.41 -19.78
CA TYR A 255 28.45 7.11 -20.10
C TYR A 255 26.97 7.06 -19.70
N PRO A 256 26.12 6.25 -20.34
CA PRO A 256 24.70 6.17 -19.96
C PRO A 256 24.51 5.85 -18.48
N LYS A 257 23.73 6.69 -17.79
CA LYS A 257 23.28 6.49 -16.41
C LYS A 257 21.76 6.43 -16.36
N ASP A 258 21.25 5.74 -15.36
CA ASP A 258 19.82 5.47 -15.18
C ASP A 258 19.09 6.61 -14.48
N LEU A 259 19.70 7.20 -13.45
CA LEU A 259 19.03 8.15 -12.55
C LEU A 259 19.98 9.25 -12.06
N GLY A 260 19.55 10.51 -12.13
CA GLY A 260 20.30 11.67 -11.66
C GLY A 260 20.29 11.86 -10.13
N TYR A 261 21.37 12.46 -9.62
CA TYR A 261 21.55 12.83 -8.20
C TYR A 261 21.12 11.78 -7.19
N TYR A 262 21.45 10.51 -7.44
CA TYR A 262 21.11 9.40 -6.54
C TYR A 262 19.61 9.36 -6.16
N GLY A 263 18.71 9.93 -6.97
CA GLY A 263 17.28 9.98 -6.65
C GLY A 263 16.88 10.99 -5.57
N GLN A 264 17.59 12.10 -5.41
CA GLN A 264 17.28 13.14 -4.40
C GLN A 264 15.79 13.52 -4.30
N LEU A 265 15.15 13.74 -5.44
CA LEU A 265 13.76 14.16 -5.49
C LEU A 265 12.83 13.05 -4.96
N ALA A 266 13.22 11.78 -5.11
CA ALA A 266 12.48 10.62 -4.62
C ALA A 266 12.51 10.61 -3.08
N THR A 267 13.70 10.83 -2.50
CA THR A 267 13.89 10.89 -1.05
C THR A 267 13.17 12.07 -0.40
N LEU A 268 13.17 13.24 -1.05
CA LEU A 268 12.46 14.42 -0.57
C LEU A 268 10.95 14.21 -0.61
N ASN A 269 10.43 13.62 -1.68
CA ASN A 269 9.00 13.29 -1.76
C ASN A 269 8.60 12.25 -0.70
N ASP A 270 9.36 11.16 -0.54
CA ASP A 270 9.08 10.16 0.50
C ASP A 270 9.06 10.80 1.90
N CYS A 271 10.02 11.69 2.19
CA CYS A 271 10.08 12.41 3.46
C CYS A 271 8.85 13.29 3.72
N VAL A 272 8.45 14.11 2.74
CA VAL A 272 7.32 15.02 2.89
C VAL A 272 6.02 14.24 3.13
N TYR A 273 5.75 13.21 2.33
CA TYR A 273 4.54 12.41 2.49
C TYR A 273 4.54 11.57 3.77
N ARG A 274 5.71 11.10 4.20
CA ARG A 274 5.87 10.41 5.48
C ARG A 274 5.46 11.27 6.66
N ASN A 275 5.79 12.57 6.67
CA ASN A 275 5.51 13.49 7.78
C ASN A 275 4.28 14.37 7.54
N MET A 276 3.45 14.05 6.53
CA MET A 276 2.32 14.92 6.18
C MET A 276 1.24 14.95 7.27
N TYR A 277 1.06 13.85 8.01
CA TYR A 277 0.02 13.68 9.03
C TYR A 277 0.54 12.98 10.31
N SER A 278 1.85 12.92 10.51
CA SER A 278 2.49 12.17 11.60
C SER A 278 3.79 12.81 12.06
#